data_AF-B5JDP6-F1
#
_entry.id   AF-B5JDP6-F1
#
_cell.length_a   1.000
_cell.length_b   1.000
_cell.length_c   1.000
_cell.angle_alpha   90.00
_cell.angle_beta   90.00
_cell.angle_gamma   90.00
#
_symmetry.space_group_name_H-M   'P 1'
#
loop_
_entity.id
_entity.type
_entity.pdbx_description
1 polymer ?
#
loop_
_entity_poly.entity_id
_entity_poly.type
_entity_poly.pdbx_seq_one_letter_code
_entity_poly.pdbx_strand_id
1 'polypeptide(L)'
;MGQFSRIEIDVPLEITGSGVLEMTNPGRSFEVEFGKIVNGTGHEIRLGGGTTLLERDEGLTNNGILRLTGTEQVYVGSLNLANNGSIIAEGSGEHRIYTGPAVFTNRGTLHAKGSGGITIGSSRASSFETASNKVIVDDGSSLTKEEGDYNQSDGSTTVNGVLTLEDGVLNLSGGSLGGSGTVNADVSNTGGTVGPGNSPGILSVLGDYAQTAGASLLVEIGGLVAGTQFDVLDVSGVATLAGLLDLQLIDGFLGSIAAGDEFTFMNYSSLVGGFGSFSVNGVSGLDIGTTGLYFDIEYGDTSVKLTVEEKKVAGVPDGGSTVFLLLVSLGALAGWRRGRR
;
A
#
# COMPACT_ATOMS: atom_id res chain seq x y z
N MET A 1 1.54 31.77 28.81
CA MET A 1 1.27 32.38 27.48
C MET A 1 2.58 32.97 26.99
N GLY A 2 3.29 32.27 26.10
CA GLY A 2 4.50 32.82 25.49
C GLY A 2 4.12 33.95 24.52
N GLN A 3 4.89 35.03 24.48
CA GLN A 3 4.74 36.05 23.42
C GLN A 3 5.17 35.43 22.10
N PHE A 4 4.22 35.24 21.18
CA PHE A 4 4.52 34.96 19.78
C PHE A 4 4.98 36.27 19.12
N SER A 5 6.03 36.21 18.31
CA SER A 5 6.22 37.22 17.28
C SER A 5 5.21 36.91 16.16
N ARG A 6 4.25 37.81 15.92
CA ARG A 6 3.19 37.66 14.89
C ARG A 6 3.43 38.63 13.74
N ILE A 7 3.33 38.12 12.51
CA ILE A 7 3.20 38.93 11.29
C ILE A 7 1.83 38.65 10.69
N GLU A 8 1.04 39.71 10.50
CA GLU A 8 -0.29 39.66 9.90
C GLU A 8 -0.23 40.37 8.55
N ILE A 9 -0.61 39.66 7.48
CA ILE A 9 -0.62 40.16 6.11
C ILE A 9 -2.04 39.98 5.55
N ASP A 10 -2.79 41.08 5.53
CA ASP A 10 -4.21 41.13 5.10
C ASP A 10 -4.41 41.06 3.57
N VAL A 11 -3.43 40.52 2.84
CA VAL A 11 -3.49 40.30 1.39
C VAL A 11 -3.11 38.86 1.05
N PRO A 12 -3.64 38.29 -0.04
CA PRO A 12 -3.22 36.96 -0.51
C PRO A 12 -1.70 36.88 -0.70
N LEU A 13 -1.12 35.78 -0.23
CA LEU A 13 0.24 35.40 -0.60
C LEU A 13 0.18 34.58 -1.89
N GLU A 14 0.58 35.19 -3.00
CA GLU A 14 0.80 34.51 -4.27
C GLU A 14 2.28 34.52 -4.62
N ILE A 15 2.94 33.37 -4.50
CA ILE A 15 4.34 33.22 -4.90
C ILE A 15 4.39 32.76 -6.36
N THR A 16 4.86 33.63 -7.27
CA THR A 16 4.95 33.39 -8.73
C THR A 16 6.38 33.59 -9.25
N GLY A 17 6.77 32.94 -10.36
CA GLY A 17 8.16 32.94 -10.87
C GLY A 17 9.00 31.74 -10.39
N SER A 18 10.18 31.97 -9.80
CA SER A 18 10.94 30.95 -9.04
C SER A 18 11.58 31.58 -7.79
N GLY A 19 11.66 30.84 -6.68
CA GLY A 19 12.22 31.37 -5.44
C GLY A 19 11.93 30.54 -4.20
N VAL A 20 12.45 31.01 -3.06
CA VAL A 20 12.21 30.43 -1.73
C VAL A 20 11.67 31.52 -0.81
N LEU A 21 10.54 31.26 -0.16
CA LEU A 21 10.09 31.98 1.02
C LEU A 21 10.48 31.18 2.26
N GLU A 22 11.42 31.71 3.05
CA GLU A 22 11.87 31.06 4.28
C GLU A 22 11.29 31.79 5.50
N MET A 23 10.65 31.03 6.38
CA MET A 23 9.97 31.51 7.58
C MET A 23 10.50 30.68 8.76
N THR A 24 11.41 31.27 9.52
CA THR A 24 12.09 30.58 10.63
C THR A 24 12.32 31.53 11.79
N ASN A 25 12.15 31.02 13.02
CA ASN A 25 12.47 31.74 14.24
C ASN A 25 13.18 30.80 15.22
N PRO A 26 14.51 30.68 15.14
CA PRO A 26 15.25 29.75 15.98
C PRO A 26 15.00 29.98 17.48
N GLY A 27 14.41 28.99 18.15
CA GLY A 27 14.25 28.98 19.60
C GLY A 27 13.01 29.72 20.15
N ARG A 28 12.10 30.20 19.30
CA ARG A 28 10.82 30.79 19.72
C ARG A 28 9.71 30.48 18.71
N SER A 29 8.47 30.39 19.17
CA SER A 29 7.33 30.28 18.27
C SER A 29 7.16 31.57 17.44
N PHE A 30 6.82 31.40 16.17
CA PHE A 30 6.60 32.48 15.22
C PHE A 30 5.33 32.21 14.43
N GLU A 31 4.47 33.21 14.37
CA GLU A 31 3.17 33.10 13.74
C GLU A 31 3.12 33.99 12.51
N VAL A 32 2.72 33.44 11.37
CA VAL A 32 2.46 34.22 10.17
C VAL A 32 1.11 33.85 9.61
N GLU A 33 0.33 34.88 9.33
CA GLU A 33 -1.07 34.77 8.93
C GLU A 33 -1.29 35.43 7.56
N PHE A 34 -2.01 34.70 6.71
CA PHE A 34 -2.44 35.16 5.38
C PHE A 34 -3.92 34.85 5.17
N GLY A 35 -4.61 35.69 4.40
CA GLY A 35 -5.99 35.42 3.98
C GLY A 35 -6.10 34.30 2.94
N LYS A 36 -5.07 34.10 2.11
CA LYS A 36 -4.96 33.00 1.14
C LYS A 36 -3.50 32.66 0.91
N ILE A 37 -3.19 31.39 0.73
CA ILE A 37 -1.83 30.94 0.43
C ILE A 37 -1.80 30.14 -0.87
N VAL A 38 -1.07 30.65 -1.87
CA VAL A 38 -0.77 29.93 -3.11
C VAL A 38 0.73 29.82 -3.29
N ASN A 39 1.27 28.62 -3.08
CA ASN A 39 2.65 28.30 -3.42
C ASN A 39 2.72 27.84 -4.88
N GLY A 40 3.24 28.67 -5.79
CA GLY A 40 3.28 28.37 -7.21
C GLY A 40 4.22 27.20 -7.56
N THR A 41 4.07 26.65 -8.76
CA THR A 41 5.00 25.65 -9.29
C THR A 41 6.41 26.22 -9.40
N GLY A 42 7.43 25.45 -9.01
CA GLY A 42 8.83 25.88 -9.03
C GLY A 42 9.26 26.74 -7.82
N HIS A 43 8.36 26.94 -6.85
CA HIS A 43 8.63 27.66 -5.61
C HIS A 43 8.76 26.74 -4.41
N GLU A 44 9.37 27.27 -3.36
CA GLU A 44 9.44 26.61 -2.07
C GLU A 44 9.06 27.55 -0.93
N ILE A 45 8.17 27.08 -0.05
CA ILE A 45 7.94 27.65 1.27
C ILE A 45 8.66 26.75 2.27
N ARG A 46 9.65 27.29 2.99
CA ARG A 46 10.36 26.59 4.07
C ARG A 46 9.89 27.13 5.41
N LEU A 47 9.33 26.23 6.22
CA LEU A 47 8.96 26.52 7.59
C LEU A 47 9.95 25.83 8.54
N GLY A 48 10.41 26.56 9.55
CA GLY A 48 11.39 26.09 10.52
C GLY A 48 11.23 26.72 11.90
N GLY A 49 11.93 26.17 12.90
CA GLY A 49 12.09 26.79 14.21
C GLY A 49 10.83 26.91 15.07
N GLY A 50 9.77 26.14 14.79
CA GLY A 50 8.51 26.26 15.54
C GLY A 50 7.51 27.23 14.92
N THR A 51 7.61 27.45 13.61
CA THR A 51 6.72 28.36 12.88
C THR A 51 5.31 27.78 12.76
N THR A 52 4.30 28.62 13.01
CA THR A 52 2.90 28.37 12.72
C THR A 52 2.49 29.22 11.50
N LEU A 53 2.09 28.56 10.42
CA LEU A 53 1.52 29.20 9.23
C LEU A 53 0.00 29.11 9.32
N LEU A 54 -0.69 30.24 9.45
CA LEU A 54 -2.14 30.30 9.50
C LEU A 54 -2.73 30.83 8.20
N GLU A 55 -3.78 30.17 7.75
CA GLU A 55 -4.63 30.60 6.65
C GLU A 55 -6.09 30.72 7.15
N ARG A 56 -6.81 31.76 6.72
CA ARG A 56 -8.10 32.14 7.34
C ARG A 56 -9.29 32.36 6.42
N ASP A 57 -9.11 32.59 5.12
CA ASP A 57 -10.22 33.05 4.27
C ASP A 57 -10.51 32.15 3.05
N GLU A 58 -9.50 31.66 2.32
CA GLU A 58 -9.70 30.96 1.03
C GLU A 58 -9.05 29.56 0.90
N GLY A 59 -8.27 29.11 1.87
CA GLY A 59 -7.54 27.83 1.84
C GLY A 59 -6.09 27.96 1.39
N LEU A 60 -5.36 26.84 1.47
CA LEU A 60 -3.98 26.72 1.02
C LEU A 60 -3.90 25.84 -0.22
N THR A 61 -3.30 26.37 -1.29
CA THR A 61 -2.93 25.59 -2.48
C THR A 61 -1.41 25.51 -2.61
N ASN A 62 -0.86 24.31 -2.50
CA ASN A 62 0.54 24.03 -2.71
C ASN A 62 0.78 23.40 -4.08
N ASN A 63 1.31 24.15 -5.04
CA ASN A 63 1.75 23.65 -6.35
C ASN A 63 3.29 23.50 -6.43
N GLY A 64 4.02 24.04 -5.44
CA GLY A 64 5.47 23.98 -5.29
C GLY A 64 5.88 23.01 -4.18
N ILE A 65 6.93 23.34 -3.45
CA ILE A 65 7.40 22.59 -2.28
C ILE A 65 7.01 23.34 -1.00
N LEU A 66 6.32 22.69 -0.08
CA LEU A 66 6.17 23.12 1.30
C LEU A 66 7.04 22.21 2.16
N ARG A 67 8.11 22.76 2.72
CA ARG A 67 9.10 22.01 3.51
C ARG A 67 9.02 22.38 4.98
N LEU A 68 8.94 21.37 5.84
CA LEU A 68 8.85 21.48 7.29
C LEU A 68 10.11 20.84 7.92
N THR A 69 10.81 21.57 8.79
CA THR A 69 12.21 21.28 9.20
C THR A 69 12.49 21.29 10.70
N GLY A 70 11.57 21.79 11.52
CA GLY A 70 11.62 21.89 12.99
C GLY A 70 10.36 21.30 13.64
N THR A 71 9.59 22.12 14.37
CA THR A 71 8.31 21.74 15.04
C THR A 71 7.17 22.60 14.50
N GLU A 72 6.83 22.45 13.22
CA GLU A 72 5.94 23.38 12.53
C GLU A 72 4.47 23.03 12.66
N GLN A 73 3.64 24.06 12.54
CA GLN A 73 2.20 23.91 12.41
C GLN A 73 1.73 24.62 11.14
N VAL A 74 0.98 23.92 10.30
CA VAL A 74 0.26 24.49 9.16
C VAL A 74 -1.21 24.43 9.51
N TYR A 75 -1.81 25.57 9.80
CA TYR A 75 -3.20 25.68 10.24
C TYR A 75 -4.03 26.32 9.12
N VAL A 76 -4.91 25.54 8.51
CA VAL A 76 -5.75 25.95 7.37
C VAL A 76 -7.21 26.19 7.79
N GLY A 77 -7.45 26.37 9.09
CA GLY A 77 -8.75 26.77 9.62
C GLY A 77 -9.86 25.81 9.20
N SER A 78 -10.98 26.32 8.68
CA SER A 78 -12.10 25.49 8.20
C SER A 78 -12.11 25.29 6.68
N LEU A 79 -10.94 25.46 6.04
CA LEU A 79 -10.80 25.61 4.60
C LEU A 79 -9.97 24.47 4.01
N ASN A 80 -10.05 24.29 2.69
CA ASN A 80 -9.42 23.16 2.02
C ASN A 80 -7.90 23.36 1.94
N LEU A 81 -7.17 22.29 2.18
CA LEU A 81 -5.76 22.16 1.83
C LEU A 81 -5.66 21.35 0.54
N ALA A 82 -5.13 21.95 -0.52
CA ALA A 82 -4.86 21.27 -1.77
C ALA A 82 -3.35 21.17 -1.98
N ASN A 83 -2.80 19.97 -1.89
CA ASN A 83 -1.41 19.71 -2.24
C ASN A 83 -1.30 19.11 -3.65
N ASN A 84 -0.91 19.92 -4.63
CA ASN A 84 -0.62 19.51 -6.00
C ASN A 84 0.89 19.35 -6.26
N GLY A 85 1.75 19.92 -5.40
CA GLY A 85 3.20 19.83 -5.45
C GLY A 85 3.75 18.82 -4.43
N SER A 86 4.67 19.25 -3.56
CA SER A 86 5.21 18.39 -2.50
C SER A 86 5.07 19.04 -1.13
N ILE A 87 4.61 18.28 -0.14
CA ILE A 87 4.77 18.58 1.28
C ILE A 87 5.81 17.60 1.83
N ILE A 88 6.90 18.11 2.40
CA ILE A 88 8.02 17.29 2.88
C ILE A 88 8.32 17.68 4.33
N ALA A 89 8.13 16.74 5.25
CA ALA A 89 8.49 16.90 6.66
C ALA A 89 9.78 16.15 6.95
N GLU A 90 10.88 16.87 7.19
CA GLU A 90 12.22 16.29 7.38
C GLU A 90 12.85 16.59 8.74
N GLY A 91 12.22 17.44 9.55
CA GLY A 91 12.65 17.75 10.91
C GLY A 91 12.40 16.62 11.90
N SER A 92 13.10 16.67 13.03
CA SER A 92 12.88 15.74 14.16
C SER A 92 11.77 16.17 15.12
N GLY A 93 11.30 17.41 15.01
CA GLY A 93 10.16 17.91 15.77
C GLY A 93 8.84 17.56 15.10
N GLU A 94 7.76 17.49 15.88
CA GLU A 94 6.44 17.17 15.34
C GLU A 94 5.97 18.21 14.33
N HIS A 95 5.50 17.75 13.16
CA HIS A 95 4.90 18.59 12.13
C HIS A 95 3.39 18.38 12.13
N ARG A 96 2.61 19.42 12.40
CA ARG A 96 1.14 19.31 12.41
C ARG A 96 0.52 20.05 11.24
N ILE A 97 -0.38 19.38 10.53
CA ILE A 97 -1.24 19.96 9.51
C ILE A 97 -2.65 19.91 10.05
N TYR A 98 -3.20 21.07 10.37
CA TYR A 98 -4.55 21.20 10.90
C TYR A 98 -5.48 21.71 9.82
N THR A 99 -6.39 20.85 9.37
CA THR A 99 -7.53 21.21 8.53
C THR A 99 -8.81 21.03 9.33
N GLY A 100 -9.72 21.99 9.35
CA GLY A 100 -10.99 21.93 10.08
C GLY A 100 -11.98 20.98 9.39
N PRO A 101 -13.30 21.30 9.30
CA PRO A 101 -14.27 20.43 8.63
C PRO A 101 -14.07 20.26 7.11
N ALA A 102 -13.01 20.85 6.56
CA ALA A 102 -12.68 20.84 5.14
C ALA A 102 -11.71 19.70 4.81
N VAL A 103 -11.67 19.34 3.52
CA VAL A 103 -10.91 18.18 3.03
C VAL A 103 -9.45 18.58 2.82
N PHE A 104 -8.52 17.75 3.31
CA PHE A 104 -7.15 17.76 2.81
C PHE A 104 -7.09 16.85 1.59
N THR A 105 -6.95 17.44 0.41
CA THR A 105 -6.70 16.70 -0.83
C THR A 105 -5.22 16.72 -1.19
N ASN A 106 -4.63 15.54 -1.31
CA ASN A 106 -3.28 15.34 -1.82
C ASN A 106 -3.32 14.78 -3.24
N ARG A 107 -2.95 15.62 -4.22
CA ARG A 107 -2.74 15.28 -5.64
C ARG A 107 -1.25 15.21 -6.03
N GLY A 108 -0.37 15.59 -5.10
CA GLY A 108 1.07 15.65 -5.28
C GLY A 108 1.82 14.62 -4.43
N THR A 109 2.90 15.02 -3.78
CA THR A 109 3.63 14.18 -2.82
C THR A 109 3.42 14.67 -1.39
N LEU A 110 3.08 13.76 -0.48
CA LEU A 110 3.20 13.96 0.97
C LEU A 110 4.29 13.02 1.49
N HIS A 111 5.37 13.55 2.06
CA HIS A 111 6.52 12.75 2.48
C HIS A 111 6.86 13.04 3.94
N ALA A 112 6.51 12.10 4.82
CA ALA A 112 7.01 12.02 6.18
C ALA A 112 8.39 11.35 6.14
N LYS A 113 9.44 12.18 6.22
CA LYS A 113 10.85 11.78 6.04
C LYS A 113 11.63 11.84 7.35
N GLY A 114 11.39 12.88 8.14
CA GLY A 114 12.06 13.10 9.42
C GLY A 114 11.39 12.33 10.55
N SER A 115 12.11 12.10 11.64
CA SER A 115 11.59 11.39 12.82
C SER A 115 10.44 12.12 13.52
N GLY A 116 10.21 13.39 13.19
CA GLY A 116 9.09 14.18 13.69
C GLY A 116 7.73 13.77 13.10
N GLY A 117 7.74 13.05 11.98
CA GLY A 117 6.52 12.59 11.31
C GLY A 117 5.62 13.71 10.81
N ILE A 118 4.38 13.37 10.47
CA ILE A 118 3.33 14.33 10.12
C ILE A 118 2.07 13.92 10.91
N THR A 119 1.51 14.85 11.67
CA THR A 119 0.20 14.68 12.30
C THR A 119 -0.81 15.52 11.53
N ILE A 120 -1.79 14.88 10.89
CA ILE A 120 -2.94 15.52 10.28
C ILE A 120 -4.05 15.56 11.33
N GLY A 121 -4.23 16.73 11.94
CA GLY A 121 -5.30 16.98 12.89
C GLY A 121 -6.53 17.59 12.23
N SER A 122 -7.71 17.28 12.76
CA SER A 122 -8.94 17.95 12.36
C SER A 122 -9.84 18.23 13.56
N SER A 123 -10.69 19.25 13.45
CA SER A 123 -11.65 19.55 14.52
C SER A 123 -12.91 18.67 14.46
N ARG A 124 -13.10 17.92 13.37
CA ARG A 124 -14.18 16.93 13.11
C ARG A 124 -13.75 16.05 11.93
N ALA A 125 -13.87 14.73 12.03
CA ALA A 125 -13.79 13.69 10.98
C ALA A 125 -13.73 14.20 9.51
N SER A 126 -12.63 14.83 9.12
CA SER A 126 -12.40 15.30 7.76
C SER A 126 -11.75 14.18 6.98
N SER A 127 -12.12 13.98 5.72
CA SER A 127 -11.45 12.97 4.91
C SER A 127 -10.09 13.49 4.42
N PHE A 128 -9.10 12.60 4.45
CA PHE A 128 -7.85 12.80 3.73
C PHE A 128 -7.97 12.09 2.38
N GLU A 129 -8.01 12.85 1.30
CA GLU A 129 -8.31 12.34 -0.04
C GLU A 129 -7.04 12.30 -0.87
N THR A 130 -6.74 11.13 -1.43
CA THR A 130 -5.58 10.89 -2.29
C THR A 130 -6.03 10.40 -3.67
N ALA A 131 -5.65 11.14 -4.71
CA ALA A 131 -5.90 10.81 -6.12
C ALA A 131 -4.66 11.14 -6.99
N SER A 132 -4.10 10.13 -7.66
CA SER A 132 -2.95 10.22 -8.59
C SER A 132 -1.67 10.80 -7.95
N ASN A 133 -1.45 10.50 -6.68
CA ASN A 133 -0.45 11.13 -5.81
C ASN A 133 0.54 10.11 -5.21
N LYS A 134 1.51 10.59 -4.43
CA LYS A 134 2.39 9.76 -3.62
C LYS A 134 2.31 10.14 -2.14
N VAL A 135 2.12 9.17 -1.27
CA VAL A 135 2.32 9.32 0.19
C VAL A 135 3.44 8.39 0.61
N ILE A 136 4.44 8.92 1.31
CA ILE A 136 5.61 8.17 1.76
C ILE A 136 5.78 8.41 3.24
N VAL A 137 5.88 7.32 4.00
CA VAL A 137 6.31 7.33 5.40
C VAL A 137 7.61 6.54 5.47
N ASP A 138 8.74 7.25 5.59
CA ASP A 138 10.06 6.62 5.67
C ASP A 138 10.23 5.85 6.99
N ASP A 139 11.18 4.92 7.01
CA ASP A 139 11.58 4.23 8.23
C ASP A 139 12.01 5.23 9.31
N GLY A 140 11.60 4.98 10.55
CA GLY A 140 11.79 5.91 11.67
C GLY A 140 10.92 7.18 11.62
N SER A 141 10.01 7.33 10.64
CA SER A 141 9.03 8.41 10.55
C SER A 141 7.60 7.92 10.84
N SER A 142 6.67 8.86 10.92
CA SER A 142 5.24 8.55 11.10
C SER A 142 4.33 9.47 10.29
N LEU A 143 3.15 8.96 9.94
CA LEU A 143 2.01 9.76 9.50
C LEU A 143 0.83 9.39 10.40
N THR A 144 0.34 10.34 11.18
CA THR A 144 -0.82 10.16 12.06
C THR A 144 -1.98 10.97 11.55
N LYS A 145 -3.17 10.38 11.49
CA LYS A 145 -4.43 11.08 11.28
C LYS A 145 -5.29 10.90 12.53
N GLU A 146 -5.60 12.00 13.19
CA GLU A 146 -6.27 11.97 14.51
C GLU A 146 -7.75 11.57 14.42
N GLU A 147 -8.45 11.99 13.35
CA GLU A 147 -9.87 11.69 13.15
C GLU A 147 -10.20 11.53 11.67
N GLY A 148 -11.15 10.66 11.34
CA GLY A 148 -11.70 10.46 10.01
C GLY A 148 -10.88 9.51 9.12
N ASP A 149 -11.48 9.15 7.98
CA ASP A 149 -10.91 8.17 7.06
C ASP A 149 -9.75 8.72 6.21
N TYR A 150 -8.86 7.82 5.84
CA TYR A 150 -7.93 8.00 4.74
C TYR A 150 -8.55 7.36 3.50
N ASN A 151 -8.91 8.17 2.50
CA ASN A 151 -9.52 7.70 1.26
C ASN A 151 -8.54 7.80 0.10
N GLN A 152 -8.12 6.65 -0.42
CA GLN A 152 -7.31 6.54 -1.61
C GLN A 152 -8.12 6.02 -2.78
N SER A 153 -8.07 6.77 -3.88
CA SER A 153 -8.75 6.42 -5.14
C SER A 153 -7.78 6.08 -6.26
N ASP A 154 -6.53 6.52 -6.15
CA ASP A 154 -5.44 6.27 -7.10
C ASP A 154 -4.10 6.64 -6.45
N GLY A 155 -2.98 6.50 -7.15
CA GLY A 155 -1.65 6.82 -6.65
C GLY A 155 -1.05 5.73 -5.76
N SER A 156 -0.08 6.08 -4.93
CA SER A 156 0.57 5.12 -4.03
C SER A 156 0.78 5.67 -2.62
N THR A 157 0.59 4.78 -1.65
CA THR A 157 0.97 4.97 -0.26
C THR A 157 2.03 3.94 0.09
N THR A 158 3.24 4.38 0.44
CA THR A 158 4.35 3.53 0.87
C THR A 158 4.64 3.78 2.34
N VAL A 159 4.45 2.76 3.17
CA VAL A 159 4.63 2.82 4.62
C VAL A 159 5.83 1.96 5.01
N ASN A 160 6.97 2.59 5.25
CA ASN A 160 8.17 1.96 5.81
C ASN A 160 8.33 2.28 7.31
N GLY A 161 7.77 3.40 7.77
CA GLY A 161 7.61 3.75 9.19
C GLY A 161 6.23 3.33 9.72
N VAL A 162 5.52 4.26 10.36
CA VAL A 162 4.19 4.02 10.95
C VAL A 162 3.13 4.95 10.37
N LEU A 163 2.07 4.39 9.79
CA LEU A 163 0.84 5.10 9.45
C LEU A 163 -0.22 4.78 10.52
N THR A 164 -0.71 5.78 11.25
CA THR A 164 -1.75 5.60 12.28
C THR A 164 -3.00 6.37 11.89
N LEU A 165 -4.18 5.72 11.95
CA LEU A 165 -5.47 6.41 11.99
C LEU A 165 -6.05 6.17 13.39
N GLU A 166 -6.12 7.21 14.22
CA GLU A 166 -6.56 7.05 15.61
C GLU A 166 -8.07 6.76 15.70
N ASP A 167 -8.86 7.34 14.79
CA ASP A 167 -10.29 7.09 14.62
C ASP A 167 -10.67 7.15 13.13
N GLY A 168 -10.51 6.04 12.41
CA GLY A 168 -10.85 5.95 10.99
C GLY A 168 -10.34 4.69 10.31
N VAL A 169 -10.70 4.53 9.04
CA VAL A 169 -10.30 3.40 8.19
C VAL A 169 -9.46 3.89 7.02
N LEU A 170 -8.48 3.07 6.60
CA LEU A 170 -7.78 3.26 5.33
C LEU A 170 -8.61 2.61 4.21
N ASN A 171 -9.34 3.43 3.45
CA ASN A 171 -10.15 3.01 2.32
C ASN A 171 -9.34 3.06 1.02
N LEU A 172 -9.08 1.91 0.41
CA LEU A 172 -8.40 1.76 -0.88
C LEU A 172 -9.42 1.40 -1.96
N SER A 173 -9.94 2.41 -2.65
CA SER A 173 -10.80 2.23 -3.84
C SER A 173 -10.02 2.16 -5.16
N GLY A 174 -8.71 2.44 -5.10
CA GLY A 174 -7.75 2.30 -6.19
C GLY A 174 -6.32 2.59 -5.74
N GLY A 175 -5.39 2.62 -6.68
CA GLY A 175 -3.96 2.83 -6.40
C GLY A 175 -3.31 1.67 -5.67
N SER A 176 -2.19 1.93 -4.98
CA SER A 176 -1.46 0.92 -4.21
C SER A 176 -1.16 1.32 -2.76
N LEU A 177 -1.13 0.32 -1.89
CA LEU A 177 -0.55 0.38 -0.54
C LEU A 177 0.60 -0.62 -0.48
N GLY A 178 1.77 -0.19 -0.01
CA GLY A 178 2.91 -1.07 0.22
C GLY A 178 3.89 -0.54 1.25
N GLY A 179 5.12 -1.06 1.23
CA GLY A 179 6.17 -0.77 2.21
C GLY A 179 6.30 -1.84 3.30
N SER A 180 7.38 -1.77 4.09
CA SER A 180 7.72 -2.77 5.11
C SER A 180 7.40 -2.35 6.56
N GLY A 181 6.52 -1.36 6.71
CA GLY A 181 6.21 -0.72 7.99
C GLY A 181 4.91 -1.21 8.61
N THR A 182 4.27 -0.34 9.40
CA THR A 182 3.03 -0.62 10.12
C THR A 182 1.93 0.34 9.74
N VAL A 183 0.76 -0.20 9.39
CA VAL A 183 -0.52 0.51 9.35
C VAL A 183 -1.28 0.18 10.62
N ASN A 184 -1.39 1.14 11.53
CA ASN A 184 -2.15 1.04 12.77
C ASN A 184 -3.56 1.59 12.58
N ALA A 185 -4.37 0.83 11.84
CA ALA A 185 -5.77 1.08 11.52
C ALA A 185 -6.37 -0.15 10.82
N ASP A 186 -7.70 -0.18 10.68
CA ASP A 186 -8.36 -1.09 9.74
C ASP A 186 -8.07 -0.67 8.30
N VAL A 187 -7.96 -1.65 7.39
CA VAL A 187 -7.73 -1.44 5.97
C VAL A 187 -8.86 -2.07 5.16
N SER A 188 -9.56 -1.25 4.38
CA SER A 188 -10.65 -1.67 3.48
C SER A 188 -10.22 -1.50 2.03
N ASN A 189 -9.81 -2.58 1.39
CA ASN A 189 -9.40 -2.63 0.00
C ASN A 189 -10.56 -3.06 -0.91
N THR A 190 -11.13 -2.10 -1.62
CA THR A 190 -12.29 -2.28 -2.50
C THR A 190 -11.96 -2.26 -3.99
N GLY A 191 -10.85 -1.62 -4.37
CA GLY A 191 -10.42 -1.54 -5.77
C GLY A 191 -8.92 -1.27 -6.00
N GLY A 192 -8.11 -1.25 -4.94
CA GLY A 192 -6.67 -1.05 -5.01
C GLY A 192 -5.87 -2.36 -4.93
N THR A 193 -4.55 -2.20 -4.95
CA THR A 193 -3.59 -3.29 -4.73
C THR A 193 -2.83 -3.08 -3.43
N VAL A 194 -2.88 -4.06 -2.53
CA VAL A 194 -1.92 -4.12 -1.42
C VAL A 194 -0.74 -4.99 -1.85
N GLY A 195 0.48 -4.49 -1.74
CA GLY A 195 1.72 -5.22 -2.02
C GLY A 195 2.69 -5.01 -0.86
N PRO A 196 2.81 -5.98 0.07
CA PRO A 196 3.71 -5.84 1.21
C PRO A 196 5.17 -5.61 0.79
N GLY A 197 5.90 -4.83 1.57
CA GLY A 197 7.30 -4.53 1.33
C GLY A 197 7.58 -3.38 0.36
N ASN A 198 8.87 -3.02 0.23
CA ASN A 198 9.41 -2.52 -1.05
C ASN A 198 9.82 -3.70 -1.95
N SER A 199 9.28 -4.86 -1.60
CA SER A 199 9.37 -6.20 -2.15
C SER A 199 10.78 -6.80 -2.29
N PRO A 200 11.04 -7.97 -1.67
CA PRO A 200 10.24 -8.60 -0.63
C PRO A 200 10.14 -7.80 0.68
N GLY A 201 9.06 -7.95 1.45
CA GLY A 201 8.95 -7.37 2.79
C GLY A 201 7.74 -7.80 3.61
N ILE A 202 7.66 -7.29 4.86
CA ILE A 202 6.51 -7.52 5.74
C ILE A 202 5.77 -6.20 5.93
N LEU A 203 4.49 -6.14 5.56
CA LEU A 203 3.60 -5.04 5.91
C LEU A 203 2.70 -5.48 7.05
N SER A 204 2.70 -4.75 8.16
CA SER A 204 1.85 -5.05 9.31
C SER A 204 0.59 -4.18 9.30
N VAL A 205 -0.58 -4.79 9.49
CA VAL A 205 -1.87 -4.13 9.70
C VAL A 205 -2.33 -4.42 11.12
N LEU A 206 -2.23 -3.43 12.01
CA LEU A 206 -2.72 -3.53 13.40
C LEU A 206 -4.21 -3.18 13.47
N GLY A 207 -5.01 -3.97 12.75
CA GLY A 207 -6.47 -3.86 12.66
C GLY A 207 -7.01 -5.00 11.82
N ASP A 208 -8.24 -4.86 11.35
CA ASP A 208 -8.87 -5.75 10.38
C ASP A 208 -8.40 -5.43 8.96
N TYR A 209 -8.32 -6.46 8.11
CA TYR A 209 -8.05 -6.32 6.67
C TYR A 209 -9.23 -6.88 5.87
N ALA A 210 -9.85 -6.05 5.04
CA ALA A 210 -10.91 -6.47 4.13
C ALA A 210 -10.48 -6.27 2.68
N GLN A 211 -10.54 -7.33 1.87
CA GLN A 211 -10.34 -7.28 0.43
C GLN A 211 -11.61 -7.71 -0.29
N THR A 212 -12.17 -6.84 -1.14
CA THR A 212 -13.38 -7.16 -1.93
C THR A 212 -13.04 -7.71 -3.31
N ALA A 213 -14.06 -8.09 -4.08
CA ALA A 213 -13.89 -8.68 -5.42
C ALA A 213 -13.17 -7.79 -6.45
N GLY A 214 -13.17 -6.46 -6.27
CA GLY A 214 -12.49 -5.52 -7.17
C GLY A 214 -11.02 -5.26 -6.82
N ALA A 215 -10.53 -5.82 -5.71
CA ALA A 215 -9.23 -5.53 -5.13
C ALA A 215 -8.25 -6.71 -5.24
N SER A 216 -6.97 -6.41 -5.05
CA SER A 216 -5.88 -7.37 -5.18
C SER A 216 -4.91 -7.34 -3.99
N LEU A 217 -4.40 -8.50 -3.62
CA LEU A 217 -3.17 -8.66 -2.84
C LEU A 217 -2.08 -9.16 -3.79
N LEU A 218 -0.99 -8.42 -3.90
CA LEU A 218 0.20 -8.81 -4.64
C LEU A 218 1.22 -9.40 -3.68
N VAL A 219 1.76 -10.57 -4.00
CA VAL A 219 2.80 -11.26 -3.22
C VAL A 219 3.95 -11.62 -4.14
N GLU A 220 5.10 -11.02 -3.91
CA GLU A 220 6.35 -11.37 -4.59
C GLU A 220 7.08 -12.51 -3.88
N ILE A 221 7.61 -13.46 -4.65
CA ILE A 221 8.29 -14.66 -4.18
C ILE A 221 9.61 -14.81 -4.96
N GLY A 222 10.72 -14.48 -4.31
CA GLY A 222 12.10 -14.65 -4.80
C GLY A 222 12.89 -15.76 -4.10
N GLY A 223 12.32 -16.41 -3.09
CA GLY A 223 12.94 -17.47 -2.30
C GLY A 223 12.06 -17.93 -1.14
N LEU A 224 12.61 -18.70 -0.20
CA LEU A 224 11.85 -19.43 0.83
C LEU A 224 11.80 -18.73 2.19
N VAL A 225 12.43 -17.56 2.36
CA VAL A 225 12.48 -16.86 3.65
C VAL A 225 11.49 -15.69 3.68
N ALA A 226 10.52 -15.78 4.59
CA ALA A 226 9.49 -14.76 4.81
C ALA A 226 10.11 -13.37 5.06
N GLY A 227 9.51 -12.33 4.48
CA GLY A 227 9.87 -10.93 4.70
C GLY A 227 11.20 -10.46 4.11
N THR A 228 12.01 -11.38 3.57
CA THR A 228 13.30 -11.06 2.95
C THR A 228 13.47 -11.67 1.57
N GLN A 229 12.77 -12.78 1.30
CA GLN A 229 12.73 -13.44 0.00
C GLN A 229 11.31 -13.62 -0.53
N PHE A 230 10.27 -13.45 0.29
CA PHE A 230 8.90 -13.32 -0.19
C PHE A 230 8.08 -12.41 0.73
N ASP A 231 7.00 -11.85 0.19
CA ASP A 231 6.15 -10.89 0.88
C ASP A 231 5.25 -11.52 1.93
N VAL A 232 5.02 -10.77 3.02
CA VAL A 232 4.07 -11.15 4.07
C VAL A 232 3.16 -9.97 4.42
N LEU A 233 1.85 -10.21 4.39
CA LEU A 233 0.86 -9.32 4.99
C LEU A 233 0.50 -9.85 6.38
N ASP A 234 0.93 -9.14 7.43
CA ASP A 234 0.71 -9.54 8.81
C ASP A 234 -0.45 -8.75 9.42
N VAL A 235 -1.62 -9.38 9.58
CA VAL A 235 -2.84 -8.71 10.07
C VAL A 235 -3.06 -9.12 11.52
N SER A 236 -3.30 -8.16 12.41
CA SER A 236 -3.57 -8.48 13.83
C SER A 236 -5.03 -8.85 14.10
N GLY A 237 -5.95 -8.36 13.27
CA GLY A 237 -7.40 -8.55 13.36
C GLY A 237 -7.93 -9.64 12.42
N VAL A 238 -9.17 -9.47 11.98
CA VAL A 238 -9.86 -10.37 11.05
C VAL A 238 -9.41 -10.10 9.62
N ALA A 239 -9.07 -11.15 8.87
CA ALA A 239 -8.92 -11.07 7.43
C ALA A 239 -10.25 -11.45 6.75
N THR A 240 -10.86 -10.51 6.03
CA THR A 240 -12.02 -10.78 5.16
C THR A 240 -11.55 -10.78 3.72
N LEU A 241 -11.48 -11.96 3.09
CA LEU A 241 -10.87 -12.13 1.78
C LEU A 241 -11.91 -12.40 0.69
N ALA A 242 -11.75 -11.67 -0.41
CA ALA A 242 -12.32 -11.88 -1.73
C ALA A 242 -11.32 -11.33 -2.78
N GLY A 243 -11.71 -11.22 -4.04
CA GLY A 243 -10.87 -10.60 -5.06
C GLY A 243 -9.65 -11.43 -5.45
N LEU A 244 -8.61 -10.77 -5.95
CA LEU A 244 -7.45 -11.41 -6.56
C LEU A 244 -6.30 -11.61 -5.56
N LEU A 245 -5.70 -12.81 -5.58
CA LEU A 245 -4.33 -13.02 -5.13
C LEU A 245 -3.42 -13.06 -6.37
N ASP A 246 -2.54 -12.07 -6.51
CA ASP A 246 -1.56 -11.99 -7.60
C ASP A 246 -0.17 -12.38 -7.09
N LEU A 247 0.31 -13.54 -7.54
CA LEU A 247 1.62 -14.08 -7.17
C LEU A 247 2.65 -13.72 -8.24
N GLN A 248 3.77 -13.14 -7.83
CA GLN A 248 4.85 -12.79 -8.75
C GLN A 248 6.14 -13.49 -8.34
N LEU A 249 6.63 -14.38 -9.20
CA LEU A 249 7.93 -15.01 -9.01
C LEU A 249 9.01 -14.08 -9.54
N ILE A 250 9.82 -13.54 -8.63
CA ILE A 250 10.87 -12.57 -8.91
C ILE A 250 12.26 -13.21 -8.82
N ASP A 251 13.31 -12.44 -9.10
CA ASP A 251 14.72 -12.83 -8.93
C ASP A 251 15.13 -14.17 -9.57
N GLY A 252 14.39 -14.61 -10.60
CA GLY A 252 14.63 -15.88 -11.30
C GLY A 252 14.16 -17.12 -10.53
N PHE A 253 13.39 -16.97 -9.45
CA PHE A 253 12.96 -18.06 -8.56
C PHE A 253 12.15 -19.16 -9.29
N LEU A 254 11.52 -18.83 -10.42
CA LEU A 254 10.87 -19.82 -11.29
C LEU A 254 11.77 -21.00 -11.66
N GLY A 255 13.09 -20.80 -11.76
CA GLY A 255 14.04 -21.87 -12.08
C GLY A 255 14.46 -22.75 -10.90
N SER A 256 14.19 -22.32 -9.66
CA SER A 256 14.59 -23.01 -8.44
C SER A 256 13.42 -23.53 -7.61
N ILE A 257 12.20 -23.08 -7.89
CA ILE A 257 10.99 -23.53 -7.19
C ILE A 257 10.78 -25.05 -7.39
N ALA A 258 10.43 -25.74 -6.30
CA ALA A 258 10.30 -27.18 -6.26
C ALA A 258 9.02 -27.61 -5.52
N ALA A 259 8.53 -28.82 -5.83
CA ALA A 259 7.42 -29.40 -5.10
C ALA A 259 7.77 -29.57 -3.60
N GLY A 260 6.84 -29.18 -2.73
CA GLY A 260 7.01 -29.14 -1.29
C GLY A 260 7.52 -27.80 -0.75
N ASP A 261 7.89 -26.83 -1.60
CA ASP A 261 8.17 -25.47 -1.14
C ASP A 261 6.90 -24.84 -0.52
N GLU A 262 7.05 -24.14 0.60
CA GLU A 262 5.94 -23.55 1.34
C GLU A 262 6.14 -22.05 1.58
N PHE A 263 5.06 -21.27 1.45
CA PHE A 263 5.05 -19.82 1.62
C PHE A 263 3.86 -19.40 2.48
N THR A 264 4.09 -19.13 3.77
CA THR A 264 3.07 -18.52 4.63
C THR A 264 3.13 -17.01 4.44
N PHE A 265 2.29 -16.48 3.56
CA PHE A 265 2.36 -15.08 3.08
C PHE A 265 1.35 -14.16 3.78
N MET A 266 0.46 -14.71 4.61
CA MET A 266 -0.51 -13.91 5.37
C MET A 266 -0.77 -14.54 6.72
N ASN A 267 -0.76 -13.73 7.78
CA ASN A 267 -1.24 -14.11 9.11
C ASN A 267 -2.43 -13.22 9.51
N TYR A 268 -3.29 -13.75 10.39
CA TYR A 268 -4.46 -13.06 10.95
C TYR A 268 -4.92 -13.71 12.25
N SER A 269 -5.82 -13.05 12.98
CA SER A 269 -6.48 -13.64 14.15
C SER A 269 -7.61 -14.61 13.79
N SER A 270 -8.32 -14.36 12.69
CA SER A 270 -9.35 -15.23 12.12
C SER A 270 -9.63 -14.85 10.67
N LEU A 271 -10.25 -15.77 9.93
CA LEU A 271 -10.56 -15.63 8.51
C LEU A 271 -12.06 -15.62 8.24
N VAL A 272 -12.49 -14.75 7.33
CA VAL A 272 -13.80 -14.79 6.67
C VAL A 272 -13.60 -14.85 5.17
N GLY A 273 -14.15 -15.89 4.52
CA GLY A 273 -14.07 -16.04 3.07
C GLY A 273 -12.74 -16.61 2.59
N GLY A 274 -12.30 -16.15 1.40
CA GLY A 274 -11.10 -16.61 0.70
C GLY A 274 -10.96 -15.85 -0.63
N PHE A 275 -9.77 -15.87 -1.23
CA PHE A 275 -9.55 -15.19 -2.51
C PHE A 275 -10.49 -15.77 -3.59
N GLY A 276 -11.06 -14.88 -4.40
CA GLY A 276 -12.03 -15.23 -5.45
C GLY A 276 -11.39 -15.55 -6.80
N SER A 277 -10.17 -15.08 -7.03
CA SER A 277 -9.38 -15.34 -8.24
C SER A 277 -7.88 -15.35 -7.93
N PHE A 278 -7.11 -15.90 -8.86
CA PHE A 278 -5.67 -16.10 -8.71
C PHE A 278 -4.94 -15.75 -10.00
N SER A 279 -3.73 -15.23 -9.88
CA SER A 279 -2.76 -15.15 -10.96
C SER A 279 -1.36 -15.50 -10.50
N VAL A 280 -0.56 -16.03 -11.43
CA VAL A 280 0.88 -16.23 -11.28
C VAL A 280 1.58 -15.57 -12.46
N ASN A 281 2.45 -14.59 -12.19
CA ASN A 281 3.17 -13.81 -13.22
C ASN A 281 2.23 -13.27 -14.32
N GLY A 282 1.06 -12.75 -13.92
CA GLY A 282 0.04 -12.21 -14.83
C GLY A 282 -0.77 -13.24 -15.62
N VAL A 283 -0.58 -14.54 -15.37
CA VAL A 283 -1.39 -15.60 -15.98
C VAL A 283 -2.45 -16.06 -14.98
N SER A 284 -3.71 -16.12 -15.43
CA SER A 284 -4.83 -16.56 -14.58
C SER A 284 -4.65 -18.00 -14.09
N GLY A 285 -4.97 -18.22 -12.82
CA GLY A 285 -4.85 -19.51 -12.13
C GLY A 285 -3.62 -19.58 -11.25
N LEU A 286 -3.32 -20.80 -10.79
CA LEU A 286 -2.22 -21.10 -9.86
C LEU A 286 -1.09 -21.91 -10.49
N ASP A 287 -1.12 -22.04 -11.81
CA ASP A 287 -0.12 -22.77 -12.58
C ASP A 287 1.21 -22.02 -12.62
N ILE A 288 2.31 -22.70 -12.24
CA ILE A 288 3.65 -22.11 -12.22
C ILE A 288 4.29 -22.28 -13.61
N GLY A 289 3.72 -21.63 -14.61
CA GLY A 289 4.21 -21.65 -15.99
C GLY A 289 4.39 -23.06 -16.57
N THR A 290 5.54 -23.32 -17.19
CA THR A 290 5.87 -24.60 -17.86
C THR A 290 6.55 -25.62 -16.94
N THR A 291 6.62 -25.38 -15.64
CA THR A 291 7.34 -26.24 -14.69
C THR A 291 6.66 -27.59 -14.45
N GLY A 292 5.35 -27.70 -14.75
CA GLY A 292 4.54 -28.81 -14.29
C GLY A 292 4.15 -28.72 -12.82
N LEU A 293 4.43 -27.58 -12.16
CA LEU A 293 4.05 -27.29 -10.78
C LEU A 293 2.87 -26.31 -10.73
N TYR A 294 2.19 -26.28 -9.60
CA TYR A 294 1.16 -25.29 -9.26
C TYR A 294 1.23 -24.93 -7.78
N PHE A 295 0.68 -23.78 -7.41
CA PHE A 295 0.45 -23.43 -6.01
C PHE A 295 -0.87 -24.02 -5.54
N ASP A 296 -0.83 -24.88 -4.52
CA ASP A 296 -2.00 -25.22 -3.71
C ASP A 296 -2.14 -24.21 -2.57
N ILE A 297 -3.38 -23.82 -2.25
CA ILE A 297 -3.65 -22.80 -1.23
C ILE A 297 -4.34 -23.44 -0.04
N GLU A 298 -3.69 -23.34 1.11
CA GLU A 298 -4.22 -23.78 2.40
C GLU A 298 -4.66 -22.56 3.22
N TYR A 299 -5.96 -22.51 3.55
CA TYR A 299 -6.52 -21.53 4.48
C TYR A 299 -6.57 -22.14 5.88
N GLY A 300 -5.67 -21.72 6.75
CA GLY A 300 -5.64 -22.10 8.16
C GLY A 300 -6.45 -21.14 9.04
N ASP A 301 -6.59 -21.50 10.31
CA ASP A 301 -7.34 -20.70 11.30
C ASP A 301 -6.70 -19.32 11.56
N THR A 302 -5.37 -19.20 11.39
CA THR A 302 -4.60 -17.96 11.68
C THR A 302 -3.62 -17.56 10.57
N SER A 303 -3.62 -18.25 9.43
CA SER A 303 -2.74 -17.92 8.30
C SER A 303 -3.20 -18.52 6.97
N VAL A 304 -2.74 -17.92 5.87
CA VAL A 304 -2.80 -18.53 4.53
C VAL A 304 -1.40 -18.98 4.11
N LYS A 305 -1.31 -20.20 3.59
CA LYS A 305 -0.08 -20.80 3.10
C LYS A 305 -0.25 -21.27 1.66
N LEU A 306 0.79 -21.07 0.86
CA LEU A 306 0.96 -21.73 -0.43
C LEU A 306 1.86 -22.93 -0.25
N THR A 307 1.50 -24.06 -0.85
CA THR A 307 2.38 -25.22 -1.01
C THR A 307 2.54 -25.51 -2.48
N VAL A 308 3.78 -25.68 -2.95
CA VAL A 308 4.04 -26.03 -4.34
C VAL A 308 3.81 -27.51 -4.54
N GLU A 309 2.96 -27.87 -5.49
CA GLU A 309 2.63 -29.25 -5.80
C GLU A 309 2.89 -29.59 -7.27
N GLU A 310 3.11 -30.88 -7.54
CA GLU A 310 3.17 -31.39 -8.91
C GLU A 310 1.76 -31.46 -9.51
N LYS A 311 1.59 -30.92 -10.73
CA LYS A 311 0.36 -31.12 -11.48
C LYS A 311 0.17 -32.62 -11.70
N LYS A 312 -0.93 -33.17 -11.20
CA LYS A 312 -1.34 -34.53 -11.55
C LYS A 312 -1.62 -34.58 -13.05
N VAL A 313 -0.68 -35.12 -13.82
CA VAL A 313 -0.96 -35.49 -15.20
C VAL A 313 -2.05 -36.55 -15.11
N ALA A 314 -3.24 -36.26 -15.67
CA ALA A 314 -4.28 -37.26 -15.79
C ALA A 314 -3.64 -38.49 -16.42
N GLY A 315 -3.54 -39.59 -15.65
CA GLY A 315 -2.85 -40.78 -16.10
C GLY A 315 -3.43 -41.15 -17.46
N VAL A 316 -2.57 -41.23 -18.47
CA VAL A 316 -2.90 -42.05 -19.65
C VAL A 316 -3.29 -43.40 -19.05
N PRO A 317 -4.51 -43.93 -19.29
CA PRO A 317 -4.88 -45.23 -18.78
C PRO A 317 -3.75 -46.18 -19.13
N ASP A 318 -3.10 -46.74 -18.12
CA ASP A 318 -1.90 -47.54 -18.28
C ASP A 318 -2.09 -48.46 -19.48
N GLY A 319 -1.10 -48.46 -20.37
CA GLY A 319 -1.11 -49.17 -21.66
C GLY A 319 -1.30 -50.70 -21.58
N GLY A 320 -1.77 -51.24 -20.47
CA GLY A 320 -2.34 -52.58 -20.38
C GLY A 320 -3.48 -52.79 -21.37
N SER A 321 -4.29 -51.77 -21.68
CA SER A 321 -5.41 -51.92 -22.62
C SER A 321 -4.98 -51.93 -24.10
N THR A 322 -3.95 -51.17 -24.47
CA THR A 322 -3.44 -51.13 -25.85
C THR A 322 -2.57 -52.35 -26.18
N VAL A 323 -1.78 -52.85 -25.23
CA VAL A 323 -1.04 -54.12 -25.39
C VAL A 323 -1.99 -55.32 -25.40
N PHE A 324 -3.05 -55.34 -24.58
CA PHE A 324 -4.08 -56.39 -24.66
C PHE A 324 -4.82 -56.39 -26.00
N LEU A 325 -5.19 -55.22 -26.54
CA LEU A 325 -5.84 -55.14 -27.86
C LEU A 325 -4.90 -55.54 -29.00
N LEU A 326 -3.60 -55.25 -28.90
CA LEU A 326 -2.60 -55.70 -29.88
C LEU A 326 -2.38 -57.22 -29.82
N LEU A 327 -2.35 -57.82 -28.62
CA LEU A 327 -2.20 -59.27 -28.44
C LEU A 327 -3.46 -60.05 -28.84
N VAL A 328 -4.66 -59.52 -28.57
CA VAL A 328 -5.93 -60.13 -29.00
C VAL A 328 -6.09 -60.06 -30.52
N SER A 329 -5.65 -58.97 -31.16
CA SER A 329 -5.69 -58.84 -32.63
C SER A 329 -4.64 -59.72 -33.35
N LEU A 330 -3.44 -59.88 -32.80
CA LEU A 330 -2.43 -60.84 -33.30
C LEU A 330 -2.88 -62.30 -33.10
N GLY A 331 -3.53 -62.62 -31.98
CA GLY A 331 -4.10 -63.95 -31.73
C GLY A 331 -5.25 -64.31 -32.68
N ALA A 332 -6.15 -63.35 -32.97
CA ALA A 332 -7.24 -63.52 -33.91
C ALA A 332 -6.74 -63.71 -35.36
N LEU A 333 -5.68 -62.99 -35.76
CA LEU A 333 -5.08 -63.11 -37.11
C LEU A 333 -4.34 -64.45 -37.29
N ALA A 334 -3.67 -64.94 -36.25
CA ALA A 334 -3.02 -66.26 -36.24
C ALA A 334 -4.02 -67.42 -36.23
N GLY A 335 -5.14 -67.28 -35.50
CA GLY A 335 -6.25 -68.24 -35.49
C GLY A 335 -6.97 -68.34 -36.85
N TRP A 336 -7.20 -67.20 -37.51
CA TRP A 336 -7.87 -67.16 -38.82
C TRP A 336 -7.07 -67.86 -39.94
N ARG A 337 -5.73 -67.81 -39.88
CA ARG A 337 -4.87 -68.51 -40.86
C ARG A 337 -4.80 -70.03 -40.69
N ARG A 338 -5.16 -70.59 -39.52
CA ARG A 338 -5.14 -72.05 -39.28
C ARG A 338 -6.45 -72.76 -39.63
N GLY A 339 -7.56 -72.05 -39.86
CA GLY A 339 -8.88 -72.63 -40.17
C GLY A 339 -9.22 -72.78 -41.66
N ARG A 340 -8.28 -72.56 -42.60
CA ARG A 340 -8.52 -72.62 -44.06
C ARG A 340 -7.61 -73.62 -44.79
N ARG A 341 -7.31 -74.76 -44.18
CA ARG A 341 -6.72 -75.92 -44.90
C ARG A 341 -7.68 -77.09 -44.86
#